data_AF-A0A7J0BIR5-F1
#
_entry.id   AF-A0A7J0BIR5-F1
#
_cell.length_a   1.000
_cell.length_b   1.000
_cell.length_c   1.000
_cell.angle_alpha   90.00
_cell.angle_beta   90.00
_cell.angle_gamma   90.00
#
_symmetry.space_group_name_H-M   'P 1'
#
loop_
_entity.id
_entity.type
_entity.pdbx_description
1 polymer ?
#
loop_
_entity_poly.entity_id
_entity_poly.type
_entity_poly.pdbx_seq_one_letter_code
_entity_poly.pdbx_strand_id
1 'polypeptide(L)' 'MTDEKRIRCPYCQKVFKLKVKPMRDDQKVLNMQCPYCRESLALTKEMVFSSQA' A
#
# COMPACT_ATOMS: atom_id res chain seq x y z
N MET A 1 5.97 -16.76 1.50
CA MET A 1 5.52 -15.87 2.58
C MET A 1 4.86 -14.66 1.94
N THR A 2 3.57 -14.41 2.20
CA THR A 2 2.88 -13.22 1.68
C THR A 2 2.92 -12.17 2.78
N ASP A 3 3.65 -11.08 2.56
CA ASP A 3 3.71 -9.97 3.50
C ASP A 3 2.41 -9.15 3.38
N GLU A 4 1.65 -9.07 4.48
CA GLU A 4 0.42 -8.30 4.55
C GLU A 4 0.68 -6.99 5.32
N LYS A 5 0.53 -5.85 4.64
CA LYS A 5 0.74 -4.52 5.24
C LYS A 5 -0.58 -3.81 5.46
N ARG A 6 -0.67 -3.06 6.55
CA ARG A 6 -1.84 -2.22 6.85
C ARG A 6 -1.61 -0.83 6.24
N ILE A 7 -2.51 -0.43 5.34
CA ILE A 7 -2.45 0.87 4.67
C ILE A 7 -3.67 1.69 5.08
N ARG A 8 -3.45 2.97 5.41
CA ARG A 8 -4.52 3.95 5.63
C ARG A 8 -4.77 4.71 4.33
N CYS A 9 -6.02 4.72 3.86
CA CYS A 9 -6.42 5.53 2.72
C CYS A 9 -6.38 7.03 3.09
N PRO A 10 -5.70 7.91 2.35
CA PRO A 10 -5.72 9.35 2.62
C PRO A 10 -7.08 10.00 2.33
N TYR A 11 -7.88 9.44 1.42
CA TYR A 11 -9.17 10.02 1.02
C TYR A 11 -10.29 9.71 2.00
N CYS A 12 -10.42 8.45 2.43
CA CYS A 12 -11.50 8.02 3.30
C CYS A 12 -11.05 7.63 4.71
N GLN A 13 -9.76 7.75 5.01
CA GLN A 13 -9.11 7.47 6.30
C GLN A 13 -9.27 6.03 6.84
N LYS A 14 -9.94 5.15 6.10
CA LYS A 14 -10.09 3.74 6.46
C LYS A 14 -8.77 2.98 6.27
N VAL A 15 -8.53 2.05 7.18
CA VAL A 15 -7.38 1.16 7.15
C VAL A 15 -7.80 -0.18 6.55
N PHE A 16 -6.97 -0.73 5.65
CA PHE A 16 -7.17 -2.06 5.08
C PHE A 16 -5.83 -2.79 4.96
N LYS A 17 -5.92 -4.11 4.77
CA LYS A 17 -4.77 -4.97 4.54
C LYS A 17 -4.49 -5.04 3.05
N LEU A 18 -3.24 -4.78 2.68
CA LEU A 18 -2.72 -4.94 1.34
C LEU A 18 -1.78 -6.14 1.32
N LYS A 19 -2.05 -7.10 0.43
CA LYS A 19 -1.13 -8.19 0.13
C LYS A 19 -0.04 -7.65 -0.78
N VAL A 20 1.14 -7.42 -0.23
CA VAL A 20 2.25 -6.86 -0.97
C VAL A 20 2.98 -8.02 -1.65
N LYS A 21 2.99 -8.00 -2.99
CA LYS A 21 3.92 -8.85 -3.75
C LYS A 21 5.31 -8.23 -3.64
N PRO A 22 6.40 -9.01 -3.69
CA PRO A 22 7.74 -8.44 -3.75
C PRO A 22 7.80 -7.44 -4.90
N MET A 23 7.91 -6.15 -4.57
CA MET A 23 8.09 -5.11 -5.57
C MET A 23 9.46 -5.33 -6.20
N ARG A 24 9.51 -5.38 -7.53
CA ARG A 24 10.79 -5.40 -8.26
C ARG A 24 11.53 -4.10 -7.94
N ASP A 25 12.86 -4.12 -7.90
CA ASP A 25 13.65 -2.93 -7.57
C ASP A 25 13.38 -1.71 -8.46
N ASP A 26 12.92 -1.94 -9.68
CA ASP A 26 12.51 -0.88 -10.62
C ASP A 26 11.15 -0.24 -10.26
N GLN A 27 10.29 -0.95 -9.51
CA GLN A 27 8.96 -0.47 -9.15
C GLN A 27 9.02 0.34 -7.85
N LYS A 28 9.08 1.67 -7.98
CA LYS A 28 9.06 2.59 -6.83
C LYS A 28 7.66 2.85 -6.26
N VAL A 29 6.63 2.73 -7.10
CA VAL A 29 5.23 3.06 -6.78
C VAL A 29 4.32 1.89 -7.15
N LEU A 30 3.43 1.55 -6.22
CA LEU A 30 2.35 0.59 -6.38
C LEU A 30 1.03 1.35 -6.52
N ASN A 31 0.43 1.27 -7.70
CA ASN A 31 -0.91 1.80 -7.93
C ASN A 31 -1.95 0.75 -7.55
N MET A 32 -2.92 1.12 -6.73
CA MET A 32 -4.03 0.26 -6.36
C MET A 32 -5.28 1.08 -6.04
N GLN A 33 -6.43 0.42 -5.94
CA GLN A 33 -7.68 1.07 -5.61
C GLN A 33 -8.07 0.82 -4.15
N CYS A 34 -8.52 1.87 -3.45
CA CYS A 34 -9.07 1.71 -2.11
C CYS A 34 -10.35 0.85 -2.15
N PRO A 35 -10.45 -0.23 -1.37
CA PRO A 35 -11.64 -1.10 -1.40
C PRO A 35 -12.91 -0.44 -0.84
N TYR A 36 -12.77 0.68 -0.11
CA TYR A 36 -13.90 1.35 0.54
C TYR A 36 -14.44 2.54 -0.26
N CYS A 37 -13.56 3.43 -0.71
CA CYS A 37 -13.96 4.66 -1.43
C CYS A 37 -13.68 4.60 -2.94
N ARG A 38 -13.03 3.53 -3.42
CA ARG A 38 -12.66 3.33 -4.82
C ARG A 38 -11.73 4.38 -5.43
N GLU A 39 -11.15 5.24 -4.60
CA GLU A 39 -10.10 6.18 -5.01
C GLU A 39 -8.82 5.43 -5.37
N SER A 40 -8.13 5.93 -6.39
CA SER A 40 -6.82 5.45 -6.82
C SER A 40 -5.73 5.91 -5.85
N LEU A 41 -4.96 4.96 -5.34
CA LEU A 41 -3.88 5.16 -4.37
C LEU A 41 -2.54 4.83 -5.04
N ALA A 42 -1.62 5.78 -4.99
CA ALA A 42 -0.22 5.59 -5.37
C ALA A 42 0.60 5.39 -4.09
N LEU A 43 0.92 4.13 -3.76
CA LEU A 43 1.70 3.79 -2.57
C LEU A 43 3.17 3.65 -2.93
N THR A 44 4.07 4.32 -2.23
CA THR A 44 5.51 4.14 -2.43
C THR A 44 6.03 2.93 -1.67
N LYS A 45 7.21 2.41 -2.06
CA LYS A 45 7.91 1.38 -1.30
C LYS A 45 8.09 1.79 0.17
N GLU A 46 8.34 3.06 0.46
CA GLU A 46 8.41 3.57 1.83
C GLU A 46 7.07 3.44 2.57
N MET A 47 5.94 3.83 1.98
CA MET A 47 4.63 3.70 2.65
C MET A 47 4.26 2.25 2.98
N VAL A 48 4.73 1.29 2.18
CA VAL A 48 4.42 -0.12 2.31
C VAL A 48 5.44 -0.85 3.19
N PHE A 49 6.72 -0.55 3.02
CA PHE A 49 7.84 -1.24 3.66
C PHE A 49 8.53 -0.43 4.75
N SER A 50 8.02 0.75 5.14
CA SER A 50 8.53 1.50 6.29
C SER A 50 8.50 0.61 7.54
N SER A 51 9.67 0.05 7.84
CA SER A 51 10.06 -0.38 9.17
C SER A 51 10.01 0.87 10.03
N GLN A 52 9.17 0.89 11.06
CA GLN A 52 9.32 1.90 12.10
C GLN A 52 10.76 1.83 12.61
N ALA A 53 11.50 2.93 12.46
CA ALA A 53 12.72 3.19 13.21
C ALA A 53 12.34 3.70 14.61
#